data_AF-A0A529HKP1-F1
#
_entry.id   AF-A0A529HKP1-F1
#
_cell.length_a   1.000
_cell.length_b   1.000
_cell.length_c   1.000
_cell.angle_alpha   90.00
_cell.angle_beta   90.00
_cell.angle_gamma   90.00
#
_symmetry.space_group_name_H-M   'P 1'
#
loop_
_entity.id
_entity.type
_entity.pdbx_description
1 polymer ?
#
loop_
_entity_poly.entity_id
_entity_poly.type
_entity_poly.pdbx_seq_one_letter_code
_entity_poly.pdbx_strand_id
1 'polypeptide(L)'
;VLATGGVGGLFCDTTNPAGSWGHGLALAAWAGAELADLEFIQFHPTALDGPRRPMPLVSEAVRGEGAVLIDERGERFLADTPGGELAPRDVVARAIWHQLAVGRRVFLDARQSLGPRFGKRFPGIAELCRSAGIDPATDLIPVRPAAHYHMGGVAVDSAGRSSIEGLWACGEVACTGLHGANRLASNSLTEA
;
A
#
# COMPACT_ATOMS: atom_id res chain seq x y z
N VAL A 1 25.05 -9.83 -0.21
CA VAL A 1 23.94 -9.16 -0.93
C VAL A 1 22.73 -9.14 0.00
N LEU A 2 22.13 -7.97 0.22
CA LEU A 2 20.90 -7.79 0.99
C LEU A 2 19.70 -7.80 0.03
N ALA A 3 18.70 -8.62 0.32
CA ALA A 3 17.46 -8.74 -0.45
C ALA A 3 16.28 -9.05 0.50
N THR A 4 16.19 -8.28 1.59
CA THR A 4 15.41 -8.64 2.78
C THR A 4 14.00 -8.08 2.81
N GLY A 5 13.58 -7.39 1.74
CA GLY A 5 12.33 -6.62 1.74
C GLY A 5 12.42 -5.35 2.59
N GLY A 6 11.28 -4.66 2.74
CA GLY A 6 11.20 -3.38 3.44
C GLY A 6 10.93 -3.46 4.95
N VAL A 7 10.34 -2.37 5.45
CA VAL A 7 10.07 -2.12 6.88
C VAL A 7 8.58 -2.18 7.24
N GLY A 8 7.73 -2.59 6.30
CA GLY A 8 6.27 -2.51 6.45
C GLY A 8 5.71 -3.28 7.65
N GLY A 9 6.39 -4.33 8.13
CA GLY A 9 6.00 -5.11 9.31
C GLY A 9 6.11 -4.34 10.64
N LEU A 10 6.75 -3.17 10.65
CA LEU A 10 6.82 -2.30 11.84
C LEU A 10 5.52 -1.50 12.09
N PHE A 11 4.61 -1.46 11.11
CA PHE A 11 3.36 -0.69 11.21
C PHE A 11 2.20 -1.57 11.67
N CYS A 12 1.35 -1.03 12.57
CA CYS A 12 0.16 -1.73 13.07
C CYS A 12 -0.82 -2.09 11.94
N ASP A 13 -1.03 -1.15 11.02
CA ASP A 13 -1.83 -1.35 9.81
C ASP A 13 -0.89 -1.49 8.63
N THR A 14 -0.69 -2.73 8.22
CA THR A 14 0.26 -3.09 7.17
C THR A 14 -0.28 -4.22 6.31
N THR A 15 0.08 -4.20 5.04
CA THR A 15 -0.19 -5.30 4.10
C THR A 15 0.98 -6.26 4.03
N ASN A 16 2.08 -5.94 4.71
CA ASN A 16 3.33 -6.68 4.65
C ASN A 16 3.32 -7.84 5.65
N PRO A 17 3.98 -8.96 5.33
CA PRO A 17 4.25 -9.99 6.32
C PRO A 17 4.94 -9.40 7.56
N ALA A 18 4.66 -9.96 8.73
CA ALA A 18 5.32 -9.55 9.97
C ALA A 18 6.85 -9.67 9.92
N GLY A 19 7.37 -10.54 9.03
CA GLY A 19 8.79 -10.71 8.76
C GLY A 19 9.48 -9.53 8.06
N SER A 20 8.73 -8.59 7.47
CA SER A 20 9.27 -7.40 6.79
C SER A 20 9.56 -6.26 7.78
N TRP A 21 10.41 -6.52 8.78
CA TRP A 21 10.70 -5.59 9.89
C TRP A 21 12.06 -4.89 9.74
N GLY A 22 12.63 -4.84 8.53
CA GLY A 22 13.82 -4.03 8.25
C GLY A 22 15.15 -4.59 8.71
N HIS A 23 15.29 -5.91 8.92
CA HIS A 23 16.53 -6.48 9.45
C HIS A 23 17.76 -6.22 8.54
N GLY A 24 17.62 -6.28 7.21
CA GLY A 24 18.73 -6.00 6.30
C GLY A 24 19.13 -4.53 6.31
N LEU A 25 18.14 -3.64 6.39
CA LEU A 25 18.35 -2.21 6.54
C LEU A 25 19.09 -1.87 7.83
N ALA A 26 18.69 -2.49 8.96
CA ALA A 26 19.36 -2.33 10.24
C ALA A 26 20.80 -2.83 10.23
N LEU A 27 21.06 -4.00 9.63
CA LEU A 27 22.42 -4.54 9.49
C LEU A 27 23.31 -3.62 8.64
N ALA A 28 22.79 -3.07 7.54
CA ALA A 28 23.51 -2.11 6.72
C ALA A 28 23.82 -0.81 7.50
N ALA A 29 22.84 -0.29 8.25
CA ALA A 29 23.02 0.88 9.11
C ALA A 29 24.12 0.65 10.15
N TRP A 30 24.12 -0.51 10.82
CA TRP A 30 25.16 -0.86 11.80
C TRP A 30 26.54 -1.03 11.18
N ALA A 31 26.62 -1.49 9.93
CA ALA A 31 27.86 -1.56 9.17
C ALA A 31 28.36 -0.17 8.70
N GLY A 32 27.57 0.90 8.89
CA GLY A 32 27.91 2.25 8.46
C GLY A 32 27.59 2.54 6.98
N ALA A 33 26.72 1.75 6.35
CA ALA A 33 26.27 2.02 4.99
C ALA A 33 25.42 3.30 4.94
N GLU A 34 25.54 4.04 3.85
CA GLU A 34 24.69 5.19 3.54
C GLU A 34 23.25 4.72 3.29
N LEU A 35 22.31 5.42 3.91
CA LEU A 35 20.88 5.19 3.75
C LEU A 35 20.25 6.42 3.12
N ALA A 36 19.21 6.23 2.34
CA ALA A 36 18.48 7.30 1.68
C ALA A 36 16.97 7.09 1.80
N ASP A 37 16.22 8.21 1.77
CA ASP A 37 14.78 8.23 1.50
C ASP A 37 13.93 7.43 2.51
N LEU A 38 14.42 7.26 3.74
CA LEU A 38 13.80 6.42 4.78
C LEU A 38 12.42 6.92 5.22
N GLU A 39 12.15 8.21 5.06
CA GLU A 39 10.85 8.83 5.30
C GLU A 39 9.79 8.44 4.27
N PHE A 40 10.20 7.94 3.10
CA PHE A 40 9.29 7.62 2.01
C PHE A 40 8.73 6.20 2.18
N ILE A 41 7.65 6.15 2.96
CA ILE A 41 6.78 4.99 3.13
C ILE A 41 5.50 5.20 2.34
N GLN A 42 5.22 4.31 1.39
CA GLN A 42 3.94 4.32 0.68
C GLN A 42 2.89 3.55 1.48
N PHE A 43 1.75 4.23 1.69
CA PHE A 43 0.53 3.61 2.20
C PHE A 43 -0.39 3.26 1.04
N HIS A 44 -0.87 2.02 1.00
CA HIS A 44 -1.94 1.65 0.07
C HIS A 44 -3.27 2.17 0.63
N PRO A 45 -4.09 2.90 -0.16
CA PRO A 45 -5.27 3.58 0.38
C PRO A 45 -6.38 2.62 0.82
N THR A 46 -6.54 1.49 0.12
CA THR A 46 -7.69 0.58 0.27
C THR A 46 -7.27 -0.80 0.78
N ALA A 47 -6.75 -0.89 2.01
CA ALA A 47 -6.64 -2.17 2.71
C ALA A 47 -7.98 -2.49 3.40
N LEU A 48 -8.41 -3.75 3.37
CA LEU A 48 -9.66 -4.21 3.97
C LEU A 48 -9.59 -4.02 5.50
N ASP A 49 -10.46 -3.18 6.03
CA ASP A 49 -10.50 -2.87 7.46
C ASP A 49 -11.25 -3.96 8.22
N GLY A 50 -10.55 -4.61 9.14
CA GLY A 50 -11.03 -5.77 9.89
C GLY A 50 -9.95 -6.31 10.83
N PRO A 51 -10.21 -7.42 11.55
CA PRO A 51 -9.29 -7.95 12.55
C PRO A 51 -8.07 -8.68 11.95
N ARG A 52 -8.13 -9.07 10.68
CA ARG A 52 -7.05 -9.84 10.03
C ARG A 52 -5.76 -9.01 9.93
N ARG A 53 -4.63 -9.63 10.26
CA ARG A 53 -3.28 -9.08 10.06
C ARG A 53 -2.38 -10.12 9.38
N PRO A 54 -1.53 -9.73 8.42
CA PRO A 54 -1.52 -8.44 7.74
C PRO A 54 -2.84 -8.18 6.99
N MET A 55 -3.12 -6.91 6.72
CA MET A 55 -4.37 -6.46 6.15
C MET A 55 -4.47 -6.88 4.68
N PRO A 56 -5.57 -7.54 4.26
CA PRO A 56 -5.78 -7.86 2.87
C PRO A 56 -5.94 -6.61 2.00
N LEU A 57 -5.43 -6.65 0.78
CA LEU A 57 -5.52 -5.53 -0.16
C LEU A 57 -6.78 -5.62 -1.01
N VAL A 58 -7.52 -4.51 -1.09
CA VAL A 58 -8.50 -4.27 -2.15
C VAL A 58 -7.79 -3.48 -3.23
N SER A 59 -7.50 -4.15 -4.35
CA SER A 59 -6.68 -3.59 -5.44
C SER A 59 -7.21 -2.25 -5.95
N GLU A 60 -6.29 -1.37 -6.30
CA GLU A 60 -6.55 -0.13 -7.05
C GLU A 60 -7.36 -0.35 -8.33
N ALA A 61 -7.26 -1.54 -8.94
CA ALA A 61 -8.09 -1.91 -10.09
C ALA A 61 -9.59 -1.84 -9.79
N VAL A 62 -10.02 -2.03 -8.54
CA VAL A 62 -11.44 -1.88 -8.15
C VAL A 62 -11.90 -0.43 -8.28
N ARG A 63 -11.06 0.54 -7.86
CA ARG A 63 -11.28 1.98 -8.11
C ARG A 63 -11.24 2.26 -9.62
N GLY A 64 -10.33 1.63 -10.36
CA GLY A 64 -10.23 1.68 -11.82
C GLY A 64 -11.50 1.27 -12.58
N GLU A 65 -12.31 0.38 -12.00
CA GLU A 65 -13.61 -0.02 -12.56
C GLU A 65 -14.75 0.94 -12.16
N GLY A 66 -14.46 2.05 -11.48
CA GLY A 66 -15.42 3.07 -11.10
C GLY A 66 -16.01 2.92 -9.69
N ALA A 67 -15.42 2.09 -8.83
CA ALA A 67 -15.78 2.09 -7.41
C ALA A 67 -15.39 3.42 -6.75
N VAL A 68 -16.26 3.94 -5.88
CA VAL A 68 -16.10 5.26 -5.25
C VAL A 68 -15.78 5.15 -3.76
N LEU A 69 -15.09 6.14 -3.21
CA LEU A 69 -14.82 6.20 -1.77
C LEU A 69 -15.85 7.10 -1.09
N ILE A 70 -16.52 6.55 -0.08
CA ILE A 70 -17.59 7.21 0.68
C ILE A 70 -17.37 7.10 2.18
N ASP A 71 -17.95 8.02 2.95
CA ASP A 71 -18.02 7.93 4.40
C ASP A 71 -19.25 7.13 4.90
N GLU A 72 -19.47 7.04 6.21
CA GLU A 72 -20.62 6.33 6.78
C GLU A 72 -21.99 6.96 6.47
N ARG A 73 -22.01 8.19 5.96
CA ARG A 73 -23.23 8.91 5.54
C ARG A 73 -23.54 8.68 4.07
N GLY A 74 -22.63 8.03 3.34
CA GLY A 74 -22.73 7.85 1.90
C GLY A 74 -22.13 9.00 1.09
N GLU A 75 -21.44 9.94 1.73
CA GLU A 75 -20.88 11.11 1.05
C GLU A 75 -19.58 10.74 0.34
N ARG A 76 -19.52 11.00 -0.97
CA ARG A 76 -18.32 10.81 -1.79
C ARG A 76 -17.35 11.98 -1.59
N PHE A 77 -16.34 11.78 -0.75
CA PHE A 77 -15.43 12.85 -0.33
C PHE A 77 -14.24 13.12 -1.28
N LEU A 78 -14.11 12.37 -2.37
CA LEU A 78 -13.08 12.61 -3.40
C LEU A 78 -13.61 13.29 -4.67
N ALA A 79 -14.88 13.69 -4.71
CA ALA A 79 -15.50 14.24 -5.90
C ALA A 79 -14.76 15.48 -6.46
N ASP A 80 -14.24 16.34 -5.58
CA ASP A 80 -13.52 17.56 -5.94
C ASP A 80 -11.99 17.40 -5.97
N THR A 81 -11.49 16.18 -5.74
CA THR A 81 -10.05 15.89 -5.80
C THR A 81 -9.62 15.69 -7.26
N PRO A 82 -8.56 16.37 -7.75
CA PRO A 82 -8.02 16.10 -9.09
C PRO A 82 -7.65 14.61 -9.26
N GLY A 83 -8.25 13.96 -10.26
CA GLY A 83 -8.12 12.51 -10.47
C GLY A 83 -9.08 11.64 -9.65
N GLY A 84 -9.77 12.20 -8.66
CA GLY A 84 -10.75 11.51 -7.81
C GLY A 84 -10.18 10.25 -7.19
N GLU A 85 -10.89 9.13 -7.34
CA GLU A 85 -10.45 7.81 -6.89
C GLU A 85 -9.24 7.28 -7.67
N LEU A 86 -8.86 7.88 -8.79
CA LEU A 86 -7.65 7.54 -9.56
C LEU A 86 -6.50 8.52 -9.32
N ALA A 87 -6.63 9.42 -8.35
CA ALA A 87 -5.52 10.25 -7.91
C ALA A 87 -4.36 9.38 -7.37
N PRO A 88 -3.12 9.93 -7.30
CA PRO A 88 -1.99 9.23 -6.71
C PRO A 88 -2.29 8.65 -5.32
N ARG A 89 -1.69 7.49 -5.01
CA ARG A 89 -1.99 6.73 -3.79
C ARG A 89 -1.86 7.54 -2.52
N ASP A 90 -0.86 8.40 -2.44
CA ASP A 90 -0.62 9.27 -1.29
C ASP A 90 -1.72 10.32 -1.12
N VAL A 91 -2.27 10.86 -2.22
CA VAL A 91 -3.44 11.75 -2.20
C VAL A 91 -4.66 11.03 -1.66
N VAL A 92 -4.98 9.86 -2.22
CA VAL A 92 -6.13 9.05 -1.79
C VAL A 92 -5.97 8.59 -0.33
N ALA A 93 -4.79 8.11 0.06
CA ALA A 93 -4.51 7.64 1.40
C ALA A 93 -4.64 8.77 2.45
N ARG A 94 -4.12 9.98 2.15
CA ARG A 94 -4.30 11.15 3.03
C ARG A 94 -5.77 11.56 3.15
N ALA A 95 -6.53 11.53 2.06
CA ALA A 95 -7.95 11.86 2.10
C ALA A 95 -8.74 10.89 2.97
N ILE A 96 -8.48 9.57 2.85
CA ILE A 96 -9.08 8.56 3.73
C ILE A 96 -8.65 8.80 5.19
N TRP A 97 -7.36 9.04 5.43
CA TRP A 97 -6.85 9.33 6.78
C TRP A 97 -7.55 10.53 7.42
N HIS A 98 -7.79 11.62 6.68
CA HIS A 98 -8.51 12.78 7.21
C HIS A 98 -9.93 12.44 7.67
N GLN A 99 -10.65 11.56 6.96
CA GLN A 99 -11.97 11.08 7.41
C GLN A 99 -11.84 10.29 8.71
N LEU A 100 -10.90 9.35 8.77
CA LEU A 100 -10.68 8.52 9.97
C LEU A 100 -10.25 9.36 11.18
N ALA A 101 -9.40 10.38 10.98
CA ALA A 101 -8.90 11.25 12.03
C ALA A 101 -9.99 12.09 12.71
N VAL A 102 -11.09 12.37 12.01
CA VAL A 102 -12.27 13.05 12.57
C VAL A 102 -13.33 12.06 13.08
N GLY A 103 -12.99 10.77 13.21
CA GLY A 103 -13.84 9.74 13.80
C GLY A 103 -14.86 9.12 12.84
N ARG A 104 -14.74 9.37 11.52
CA ARG A 104 -15.61 8.78 10.50
C ARG A 104 -15.14 7.39 10.10
N ARG A 105 -16.00 6.64 9.42
CA ARG A 105 -15.66 5.36 8.78
C ARG A 105 -15.60 5.57 7.27
N VAL A 106 -14.73 4.82 6.61
CA VAL A 106 -14.55 4.93 5.16
C VAL A 106 -14.82 3.59 4.49
N PHE A 107 -15.50 3.65 3.36
CA PHE A 107 -15.85 2.49 2.57
C PHE A 107 -15.52 2.70 1.09
N LEU A 108 -15.14 1.62 0.43
CA LEU A 108 -15.13 1.51 -1.01
C LEU A 108 -16.47 0.95 -1.47
N ASP A 109 -17.22 1.72 -2.25
CA ASP A 109 -18.50 1.33 -2.83
C ASP A 109 -18.34 0.88 -4.28
N ALA A 110 -18.48 -0.42 -4.51
CA ALA A 110 -18.41 -1.04 -5.83
C ALA A 110 -19.78 -1.54 -6.33
N ARG A 111 -20.87 -1.24 -5.61
CA ARG A 111 -22.19 -1.81 -5.86
C ARG A 111 -22.76 -1.35 -7.20
N GLN A 112 -22.59 -0.06 -7.53
CA GLN A 112 -23.05 0.50 -8.80
C GLN A 112 -22.14 0.12 -9.98
N SER A 113 -20.83 0.19 -9.80
CA SER A 113 -19.87 -0.05 -10.88
C SER A 113 -19.77 -1.52 -11.27
N LEU A 114 -19.67 -2.41 -10.28
CA LEU A 114 -19.45 -3.84 -10.48
C LEU A 114 -20.67 -4.67 -10.08
N GLY A 115 -21.24 -4.41 -8.90
CA GLY A 115 -22.40 -5.13 -8.38
C GLY A 115 -22.23 -6.65 -8.47
N PRO A 116 -23.21 -7.40 -8.99
CA PRO A 116 -23.12 -8.86 -9.16
C PRO A 116 -21.92 -9.35 -9.98
N ARG A 117 -21.27 -8.49 -10.77
CA ARG A 117 -20.09 -8.84 -11.57
C ARG A 117 -18.80 -8.80 -10.75
N PHE A 118 -18.81 -8.26 -9.53
CA PHE A 118 -17.61 -8.10 -8.70
C PHE A 118 -16.86 -9.42 -8.51
N GLY A 119 -17.55 -10.48 -8.07
CA GLY A 119 -16.93 -11.79 -7.83
C GLY A 119 -16.34 -12.43 -9.08
N LYS A 120 -16.89 -12.14 -10.26
CA LYS A 120 -16.35 -12.62 -11.54
C LYS A 120 -15.10 -11.84 -11.94
N ARG A 121 -15.07 -10.52 -11.72
CA ARG A 121 -13.96 -9.64 -12.10
C ARG A 121 -12.78 -9.74 -11.14
N PHE A 122 -13.05 -9.85 -9.84
CA PHE A 122 -12.06 -9.87 -8.76
C PHE A 122 -12.29 -11.05 -7.79
N PRO A 123 -12.19 -12.30 -8.25
CA PRO A 123 -12.54 -13.47 -7.44
C PRO A 123 -11.76 -13.57 -6.13
N GLY A 124 -10.45 -13.26 -6.16
CA GLY A 124 -9.62 -13.25 -4.95
C GLY A 124 -10.03 -12.18 -3.93
N ILE A 125 -10.39 -10.98 -4.40
CA ILE A 125 -10.86 -9.90 -3.51
C ILE A 125 -12.24 -10.24 -2.95
N ALA A 126 -13.12 -10.83 -3.75
CA ALA A 126 -14.44 -11.27 -3.29
C ALA A 126 -14.34 -12.35 -2.21
N GLU A 127 -13.41 -13.31 -2.35
CA GLU A 127 -13.14 -14.30 -1.30
C GLU A 127 -12.65 -13.64 -0.02
N LEU A 128 -11.72 -12.67 -0.11
CA LEU A 128 -11.24 -11.91 1.04
C LEU A 128 -12.38 -11.16 1.75
N CYS A 129 -13.27 -10.50 1.00
CA CYS A 129 -14.43 -9.82 1.56
C CYS A 129 -15.39 -10.81 2.23
N ARG A 130 -15.71 -11.93 1.55
CA ARG A 130 -16.60 -12.98 2.11
C ARG A 130 -16.05 -13.60 3.37
N SER A 131 -14.72 -13.80 3.46
CA SER A 131 -14.06 -14.28 4.68
C SER A 131 -14.20 -13.33 5.88
N ALA A 132 -14.49 -12.06 5.60
CA ALA A 132 -14.80 -11.02 6.59
C ALA A 132 -16.31 -10.75 6.72
N GLY A 133 -17.17 -11.58 6.12
CA GLY A 133 -18.63 -11.44 6.19
C GLY A 133 -19.21 -10.32 5.32
N ILE A 134 -18.51 -9.90 4.27
CA ILE A 134 -18.90 -8.82 3.36
C ILE A 134 -19.16 -9.38 1.96
N ASP A 135 -20.32 -9.11 1.38
CA ASP A 135 -20.57 -9.34 -0.04
C ASP A 135 -20.32 -8.04 -0.84
N PRO A 136 -19.20 -7.91 -1.57
CA PRO A 136 -18.88 -6.68 -2.29
C PRO A 136 -19.84 -6.37 -3.46
N ALA A 137 -20.74 -7.29 -3.82
CA ALA A 137 -21.78 -7.02 -4.80
C ALA A 137 -22.92 -6.16 -4.23
N THR A 138 -23.18 -6.23 -2.92
CA THR A 138 -24.34 -5.60 -2.27
C THR A 138 -23.98 -4.74 -1.06
N ASP A 139 -22.82 -4.98 -0.45
CA ASP A 139 -22.36 -4.33 0.75
C ASP A 139 -21.26 -3.30 0.45
N LEU A 140 -21.04 -2.41 1.42
CA LEU A 140 -19.91 -1.49 1.42
C LEU A 140 -18.66 -2.19 1.96
N ILE A 141 -17.53 -2.01 1.29
CA ILE A 141 -16.25 -2.62 1.69
C ILE A 141 -15.53 -1.65 2.63
N PRO A 142 -15.41 -1.93 3.95
CA PRO A 142 -14.70 -1.05 4.87
C PRO A 142 -13.21 -1.05 4.55
N VAL A 143 -12.61 0.13 4.46
CA VAL A 143 -11.21 0.28 4.06
C VAL A 143 -10.47 1.32 4.90
N ARG A 144 -9.15 1.14 5.01
CA ARG A 144 -8.25 2.13 5.59
C ARG A 144 -6.86 2.11 4.94
N PRO A 145 -6.04 3.16 5.09
CA PRO A 145 -4.68 3.17 4.62
C PRO A 145 -3.82 2.19 5.42
N ALA A 146 -2.93 1.47 4.76
CA ALA A 146 -1.99 0.56 5.40
C ALA A 146 -0.60 0.66 4.76
N ALA A 147 0.44 0.56 5.57
CA ALA A 147 1.83 0.58 5.09
C ALA A 147 2.04 -0.57 4.10
N HIS A 148 2.56 -0.25 2.92
CA HIS A 148 2.59 -1.17 1.80
C HIS A 148 3.97 -1.34 1.20
N TYR A 149 4.76 -0.27 1.07
CA TYR A 149 6.07 -0.33 0.45
C TYR A 149 7.00 0.74 1.03
N HIS A 150 8.29 0.42 1.14
CA HIS A 150 9.35 1.34 1.53
C HIS A 150 10.19 1.71 0.31
N MET A 151 10.15 2.99 -0.09
CA MET A 151 10.93 3.47 -1.24
C MET A 151 12.40 3.73 -0.88
N GLY A 152 12.65 4.11 0.37
CA GLY A 152 13.99 4.26 0.90
C GLY A 152 14.70 2.94 1.16
N GLY A 153 15.91 3.03 1.67
CA GLY A 153 16.72 1.85 1.96
C GLY A 153 18.21 2.13 1.99
N VAL A 154 18.99 1.08 1.75
CA VAL A 154 20.43 1.17 1.54
C VAL A 154 20.67 1.87 0.21
N ALA A 155 21.36 3.01 0.22
CA ALA A 155 21.70 3.72 -1.01
C ALA A 155 22.61 2.83 -1.87
N VAL A 156 22.26 2.65 -3.14
CA VAL A 156 23.05 1.84 -4.08
C VAL A 156 23.30 2.55 -5.40
N ASP A 157 24.40 2.20 -6.05
CA ASP A 157 24.65 2.60 -7.44
C ASP A 157 23.85 1.76 -8.45
N SER A 158 24.02 2.03 -9.75
CA SER A 158 23.33 1.31 -10.83
C SER A 158 23.67 -0.18 -10.93
N ALA A 159 24.68 -0.66 -10.20
CA ALA A 159 25.05 -2.06 -10.10
C ALA A 159 24.65 -2.70 -8.75
N GLY A 160 23.89 -1.97 -7.92
CA GLY A 160 23.43 -2.43 -6.61
C GLY A 160 24.50 -2.40 -5.52
N ARG A 161 25.64 -1.72 -5.73
CA ARG A 161 26.71 -1.61 -4.73
C ARG A 161 26.36 -0.53 -3.72
N SER A 162 26.51 -0.85 -2.43
CA SER A 162 26.43 0.14 -1.36
C SER A 162 27.75 0.90 -1.18
N SER A 163 27.79 1.87 -0.26
CA SER A 163 29.02 2.55 0.15
C SER A 163 29.99 1.68 0.97
N ILE A 164 29.58 0.47 1.40
CA ILE A 164 30.47 -0.49 2.07
C ILE A 164 31.02 -1.48 1.04
N GLU A 165 32.34 -1.57 0.96
CA GLU A 165 33.02 -2.53 0.07
C GLU A 165 32.59 -3.97 0.41
N GLY A 166 32.21 -4.74 -0.63
CA GLY A 166 31.72 -6.10 -0.45
C GLY A 166 30.24 -6.21 -0.05
N LEU A 167 29.52 -5.10 0.08
CA LEU A 167 28.08 -5.09 0.37
C LEU A 167 27.27 -4.56 -0.82
N TRP A 168 26.31 -5.38 -1.25
CA TRP A 168 25.31 -5.04 -2.27
C TRP A 168 23.91 -5.13 -1.67
N ALA A 169 22.96 -4.39 -2.23
CA ALA A 169 21.55 -4.47 -1.91
C ALA A 169 20.68 -4.41 -3.18
N CYS A 170 19.55 -5.13 -3.18
CA CYS A 170 18.57 -5.09 -4.26
C CYS A 170 17.13 -5.27 -3.73
N GLY A 171 16.13 -4.97 -4.57
CA GLY A 171 14.72 -4.94 -4.17
C GLY A 171 14.43 -3.88 -3.12
N GLU A 172 13.35 -4.05 -2.35
CA GLU A 172 12.83 -3.03 -1.40
C GLU A 172 13.76 -2.68 -0.22
N VAL A 173 14.85 -3.44 0.01
CA VAL A 173 15.86 -3.02 1.01
C VAL A 173 16.82 -1.96 0.45
N ALA A 174 16.87 -1.80 -0.88
CA ALA A 174 17.73 -0.85 -1.57
C ALA A 174 16.98 0.42 -1.97
N CYS A 175 17.67 1.54 -1.94
CA CYS A 175 17.24 2.80 -2.52
C CYS A 175 18.05 3.06 -3.80
N THR A 176 17.42 2.80 -4.95
CA THR A 176 18.03 2.98 -6.29
C THR A 176 17.81 4.39 -6.86
N GLY A 177 16.92 5.18 -6.23
CA GLY A 177 16.42 6.46 -6.75
C GLY A 177 15.27 6.33 -7.77
N LEU A 178 14.90 5.11 -8.18
CA LEU A 178 13.83 4.89 -9.18
C LEU A 178 12.47 5.44 -8.75
N HIS A 179 12.11 5.29 -7.47
CA HIS A 179 10.78 5.64 -6.98
C HIS A 179 10.64 7.09 -6.50
N GLY A 180 11.77 7.75 -6.21
CA GLY A 180 11.78 9.03 -5.49
C GLY A 180 10.82 9.01 -4.29
N ALA A 181 10.01 10.07 -4.17
CA ALA A 181 9.08 10.22 -3.05
C ALA A 181 7.80 9.36 -3.16
N ASN A 182 7.50 8.74 -4.31
CA ASN A 182 6.26 7.98 -4.48
C ASN A 182 6.33 6.94 -5.60
N ARG A 183 6.21 5.67 -5.21
CA ARG A 183 6.23 4.55 -6.15
C ARG A 183 4.98 4.49 -7.03
N LEU A 184 5.16 4.37 -8.35
CA LEU A 184 4.08 4.02 -9.28
C LEU A 184 3.64 2.55 -9.13
N ALA A 185 2.34 2.30 -9.29
CA ALA A 185 1.80 0.95 -9.21
C ALA A 185 2.52 0.00 -10.20
N SER A 186 2.76 -1.24 -9.77
CA SER A 186 3.42 -2.32 -10.52
C SER A 186 4.94 -2.23 -10.72
N ASN A 187 5.62 -1.14 -10.34
CA ASN A 187 7.06 -1.01 -10.58
C ASN A 187 7.98 -1.77 -9.59
N SER A 188 7.47 -2.28 -8.47
CA SER A 188 8.31 -2.95 -7.44
C SER A 188 8.82 -4.32 -7.88
N LEU A 189 8.01 -5.06 -8.65
CA LEU A 189 8.41 -6.35 -9.21
C LEU A 189 9.42 -6.20 -10.33
N THR A 190 9.47 -5.03 -10.96
CA THR A 190 10.41 -4.73 -12.05
C THR A 190 11.76 -4.23 -11.53
N GLU A 191 11.81 -3.73 -10.30
CA GLU A 191 13.05 -3.34 -9.62
C GLU A 191 13.72 -4.52 -8.89
N ALA A 192 12.94 -5.47 -8.39
CA ALA A 192 13.45 -6.68 -7.72
C ALA A 192 14.14 -7.64 -8.71
#